data_AF-A0A521K7H4-F1
#
_entry.id   AF-A0A521K7H4-F1
#
_cell.length_a   1.000
_cell.length_b   1.000
_cell.length_c   1.000
_cell.angle_alpha   90.00
_cell.angle_beta   90.00
_cell.angle_gamma   90.00
#
_symmetry.space_group_name_H-M   'P 1'
#
loop_
_entity.id
_entity.type
_entity.pdbx_description
1 polymer ?
#
loop_
_entity_poly.entity_id
_entity_poly.type
_entity_poly.pdbx_seq_one_letter_code
_entity_poly.pdbx_strand_id
1 'polypeptide(L)' 'MCMSGPDELKTHAMYDHYKGGKYMVLVVGHESTNVRTPGRVVVYVSLKYAQVKCRDYDEFVEMVKWPDGKMAPRFKLVEK' A
#
# COMPACT_ATOMS: atom_id res chain seq x y z
N MET A 1 3.28 23.93 -6.05
CA MET A 1 2.08 23.52 -6.81
C MET A 1 1.76 22.09 -6.41
N CYS A 2 0.79 21.91 -5.51
CA CYS A 2 0.37 20.59 -5.06
C CYS A 2 -0.63 20.05 -6.08
N MET A 3 -0.15 19.24 -7.02
CA MET A 3 -1.03 18.52 -7.93
C MET A 3 -1.69 17.38 -7.16
N SER A 4 -2.95 17.55 -6.80
CA SER A 4 -3.83 16.49 -6.34
C SER A 4 -4.00 15.48 -7.47
N GLY A 5 -3.15 14.45 -7.46
CA GLY A 5 -3.26 13.25 -8.29
C GLY A 5 -4.37 12.31 -7.78
N PRO A 6 -4.69 11.25 -8.54
CA PRO A 6 -5.79 10.33 -8.25
C PRO A 6 -5.62 9.74 -6.84
N ASP A 7 -6.65 9.90 -6.00
CA ASP A 7 -6.80 9.43 -4.62
C ASP A 7 -5.49 9.00 -3.94
N GLU A 8 -4.79 9.97 -3.35
CA GLU A 8 -3.58 9.73 -2.59
C GLU A 8 -3.83 8.67 -1.50
N LEU A 9 -2.94 7.67 -1.44
CA LEU A 9 -3.01 6.59 -0.46
C LEU A 9 -3.10 7.18 0.96
N LYS A 10 -4.17 6.86 1.70
CA LYS A 10 -4.35 7.34 3.07
C LYS A 10 -3.30 6.74 4.00
N THR A 11 -2.39 7.58 4.47
CA THR A 11 -1.44 7.19 5.53
C THR A 11 -2.14 7.12 6.88
N HIS A 12 -1.55 6.39 7.83
CA HIS A 12 -2.10 6.11 9.16
C HIS A 12 -3.46 5.41 9.15
N ALA A 13 -3.84 4.82 8.01
CA ALA A 13 -5.07 4.08 7.84
C ALA A 13 -4.82 2.57 7.76
N MET A 14 -5.85 1.79 8.07
CA MET A 14 -5.82 0.33 8.01
C MET A 14 -6.23 -0.17 6.62
N TYR A 15 -5.57 -1.23 6.18
CA TYR A 15 -5.81 -1.87 4.89
C TYR A 15 -5.92 -3.38 5.06
N ASP A 16 -6.89 -3.96 4.35
CA ASP A 16 -7.05 -5.39 4.17
C ASP A 16 -6.35 -5.85 2.90
N HIS A 17 -5.46 -6.83 3.03
CA HIS A 17 -4.78 -7.45 1.90
C HIS A 17 -5.59 -8.60 1.33
N TYR A 18 -5.55 -8.80 0.01
CA TYR A 18 -6.30 -9.87 -0.68
C TYR A 18 -6.05 -11.29 -0.13
N LYS A 19 -4.91 -11.54 0.54
CA LYS A 19 -4.60 -12.80 1.24
C LYS A 19 -5.06 -12.85 2.71
N GLY A 20 -5.93 -11.94 3.15
CA GLY A 20 -6.52 -11.92 4.50
C GLY A 20 -5.65 -11.27 5.60
N GLY A 21 -4.55 -10.61 5.26
CA GLY A 21 -3.72 -9.90 6.25
C GLY A 21 -4.18 -8.47 6.49
N LYS A 22 -4.05 -7.97 7.73
CA LYS A 22 -4.31 -6.57 8.09
C LYS A 22 -3.02 -5.78 8.25
N TYR A 23 -3.01 -4.57 7.69
CA TYR A 23 -1.83 -3.71 7.64
C TYR A 23 -2.21 -2.27 7.96
N MET A 24 -1.26 -1.51 8.49
CA MET A 24 -1.39 -0.06 8.64
C MET A 24 -0.33 0.63 7.81
N VAL A 25 -0.75 1.51 6.90
CA VAL A 25 0.16 2.32 6.11
C VAL A 25 0.73 3.43 7.00
N LEU A 26 2.04 3.60 7.01
CA LEU A 26 2.72 4.61 7.81
C LEU A 26 3.01 5.86 6.97
N VAL A 27 3.65 5.66 5.81
CA VAL A 27 4.07 6.76 4.94
C VAL A 27 4.19 6.28 3.49
N VAL A 28 3.97 7.19 2.55
CA VAL A 28 4.40 7.05 1.16
C VAL A 28 5.67 7.86 0.98
N GLY A 29 6.75 7.19 0.61
CA GLY A 29 8.06 7.79 0.42
C GLY A 29 8.50 7.74 -1.04
N HIS A 30 9.62 8.40 -1.32
CA HIS A 30 10.34 8.25 -2.57
C HIS A 30 11.62 7.45 -2.30
N GLU A 31 11.82 6.37 -3.05
CA GLU A 31 13.08 5.63 -3.04
C GLU A 31 14.18 6.51 -3.61
N SER A 32 15.16 6.83 -2.78
CA SER A 32 16.29 7.70 -3.14
C SER A 32 17.62 6.95 -3.19
N THR A 33 17.63 5.62 -3.01
CA THR A 33 18.85 4.84 -3.13
C THR A 33 19.17 4.61 -4.61
N ASN A 34 20.47 4.60 -4.95
CA ASN A 34 20.94 4.30 -6.30
C ASN A 34 20.91 2.79 -6.63
N VAL A 35 20.27 1.98 -5.78
CA VAL A 35 20.26 0.51 -5.87
C VAL A 35 19.24 0.02 -6.91
N ARG A 36 18.21 0.81 -7.20
CA ARG A 36 17.14 0.47 -8.14
C ARG A 36 16.55 1.72 -8.80
N THR A 37 15.70 1.51 -9.80
CA THR A 37 14.95 2.60 -10.46
C THR A 37 14.22 3.43 -9.40
N PRO A 38 14.46 4.76 -9.36
CA PRO A 38 13.75 5.64 -8.44
C PRO A 38 12.24 5.54 -8.63
N GLY A 39 11.50 5.53 -7.54
CA GLY A 39 10.06 5.34 -7.55
C GLY A 39 9.41 5.57 -6.20
N ARG A 40 8.09 5.66 -6.18
CA ARG A 40 7.33 5.78 -4.92
C ARG A 40 7.27 4.42 -4.22
N VAL A 41 7.39 4.46 -2.91
CA VAL A 41 7.29 3.28 -2.04
C VAL A 41 6.28 3.51 -0.94
N VAL A 42 5.65 2.43 -0.48
CA VAL A 42 4.75 2.43 0.66
C VAL A 42 5.43 1.70 1.81
N VAL A 43 5.55 2.38 2.95
CA VAL A 43 6.02 1.79 4.20
C VAL A 43 4.82 1.51 5.07
N TYR A 44 4.68 0.27 5.54
CA TYR A 44 3.51 -0.21 6.26
C TYR A 44 3.88 -1.27 7.28
N VAL A 45 3.07 -1.44 8.32
CA VAL A 45 3.26 -2.47 9.36
C VAL A 45 2.25 -3.59 9.22
N SER A 46 2.72 -4.84 9.35
CA SER A 46 1.83 -6.00 9.49
C SER A 46 1.31 -6.07 10.92
N LEU A 47 -0.01 -5.96 11.10
CA LEU A 47 -0.61 -5.98 12.43
C LEU A 47 -0.59 -7.37 13.08
N LYS A 48 -0.49 -8.43 12.27
CA LYS A 48 -0.37 -9.82 12.76
C LYS A 48 1.02 -10.15 13.30
N TYR A 49 2.07 -9.64 12.65
CA TYR A 49 3.46 -10.03 12.92
C TYR A 49 4.31 -8.89 13.50
N ALA A 50 3.75 -7.69 13.68
CA ALA A 50 4.44 -6.49 14.14
C ALA A 50 5.71 -6.14 13.30
N GLN A 51 5.70 -6.45 12.01
CA GLN A 51 6.84 -6.22 11.10
C GLN A 51 6.59 -5.01 10.21
N VAL A 52 7.58 -4.11 10.16
CA VAL A 52 7.61 -3.03 9.15
C VAL A 52 8.05 -3.61 7.82
N LYS A 53 7.33 -3.21 6.76
CA LYS A 53 7.55 -3.65 5.39
C LYS A 53 7.60 -2.45 4.47
N CYS A 54 8.32 -2.61 3.36
CA CYS A 54 8.40 -1.65 2.27
C CYS A 54 7.98 -2.36 0.97
N ARG A 55 7.25 -1.66 0.11
CA ARG A 55 6.77 -2.18 -1.17
C ARG A 55 6.66 -1.06 -2.19
N ASP A 56 6.79 -1.40 -3.46
CA ASP A 56 6.58 -0.43 -4.55
C ASP A 56 5.15 0.05 -4.58
N TYR A 57 4.96 1.35 -4.81
CA TYR A 57 3.65 1.98 -4.81
C TYR A 57 2.70 1.30 -5.80
N ASP A 58 3.16 1.07 -7.03
CA ASP A 58 2.33 0.50 -8.08
C ASP A 58 1.93 -0.95 -7.77
N GLU A 59 2.82 -1.74 -7.15
CA GLU A 59 2.48 -3.08 -6.67
C GLU A 59 1.46 -3.03 -5.51
N PHE A 60 1.55 -2.01 -4.65
CA PHE A 60 0.63 -1.84 -3.51
C PHE A 60 -0.80 -1.50 -3.99
N VAL A 61 -0.94 -0.62 -4.97
CA VAL A 61 -2.26 -0.20 -5.48
C VAL A 61 -2.78 -1.07 -6.62
N GLU A 62 -2.00 -2.04 -7.08
CA GLU A 62 -2.34 -2.96 -8.16
C GLU A 62 -3.72 -3.60 -7.95
N MET A 63 -4.55 -3.60 -9.00
CA MET A 63 -5.81 -4.33 -9.00
C MET A 63 -5.53 -5.83 -9.18
N VAL A 64 -5.97 -6.64 -8.21
CA VAL A 64 -5.80 -8.09 -8.23
C VAL A 64 -7.14 -8.80 -8.11
N LYS A 65 -7.19 -10.07 -8.51
CA LYS A 65 -8.36 -10.92 -8.29
C LYS A 65 -8.41 -11.37 -6.83
N TRP A 66 -9.46 -10.98 -6.11
CA TRP A 66 -9.69 -11.38 -4.73
C TRP A 66 -10.29 -12.80 -4.65
N PRO A 67 -10.32 -13.43 -3.46
CA PRO A 67 -10.86 -14.77 -3.28
C PRO A 67 -12.34 -14.91 -3.68
N ASP A 68 -13.10 -13.83 -3.66
CA ASP A 68 -14.49 -13.77 -4.14
C ASP A 68 -14.61 -13.69 -5.69
N GLY A 69 -13.47 -13.69 -6.38
CA GLY A 69 -13.37 -13.60 -7.83
C GLY A 69 -13.43 -12.19 -8.40
N LYS A 70 -13.64 -11.15 -7.57
CA LYS A 70 -13.75 -9.76 -8.02
C LYS A 70 -12.38 -9.11 -8.16
N MET A 71 -12.26 -8.14 -9.05
CA MET A 71 -11.09 -7.28 -9.15
C MET A 71 -11.21 -6.14 -8.12
N ALA A 72 -10.20 -5.99 -7.27
CA ALA A 72 -10.10 -4.91 -6.31
C ALA A 72 -8.62 -4.62 -5.99
N PRO A 73 -8.28 -3.46 -5.39
CA PRO A 73 -6.91 -3.17 -5.03
C PRO A 73 -6.31 -4.27 -4.16
N ARG A 74 -5.03 -4.58 -4.35
CA ARG A 74 -4.28 -5.58 -3.57
C ARG A 74 -4.40 -5.33 -2.08
N PHE A 75 -4.43 -4.06 -1.70
CA PHE A 75 -4.70 -3.56 -0.36
C PHE A 75 -5.92 -2.65 -0.40
N LYS A 76 -7.02 -3.06 0.24
CA LYS A 76 -8.27 -2.31 0.31
C LYS A 76 -8.34 -1.51 1.61
N LEU A 77 -8.60 -0.21 1.53
CA LEU A 77 -8.80 0.64 2.71
C LEU A 77 -9.95 0.10 3.57
N VAL A 78 -9.72 0.01 4.88
CA VAL A 78 -10.74 -0.29 5.89
C VAL A 78 -11.30 1.05 6.36
N GLU A 79 -12.52 1.38 5.92
CA GLU A 79 -13.24 2.55 6.44
C GLU A 79 -13.69 2.26 7.88
N LYS A 80 -13.52 3.24 8.76
CA LYS A 80 -14.02 3.21 10.14
C LYS A 80 -15.45 3.71 10.19
#